data_AF-A0A7W6P114-F1
#
_entry.id   AF-A0A7W6P114-F1
#
_cell.length_a   1.000
_cell.length_b   1.000
_cell.length_c   1.000
_cell.angle_alpha   90.00
_cell.angle_beta   90.00
_cell.angle_gamma   90.00
#
_symmetry.space_group_name_H-M   'P 1'
#
loop_
_entity.id
_entity.type
_entity.pdbx_description
1 polymer ?
#
loop_
_entity_poly.entity_id
_entity_poly.type
_entity_poly.pdbx_seq_one_letter_code
_entity_poly.pdbx_strand_id
1 'polypeptide(L)'
;MSDNPDENRKVLSLDEHRAKRRPVKAVDEDTDDDDVEDDGERFVATFQGDPDDIFDQVVEFLSGDPEIGDVIAVRPQLLILEDEGDGDVHGRYDDAVWEETLPMWDVDGDDGEPLGPFDASVLLELIRTHADDFKAMLGSKEPVQNDDNAFLTAFYQY
;
A
#
# COMPACT_ATOMS: atom_id res chain seq x y z
N MET A 1 43.68 12.16 5.08
CA MET A 1 43.45 12.22 3.63
C MET A 1 42.95 10.83 3.26
N SER A 2 41.66 10.61 3.50
CA SER A 2 40.55 10.77 2.54
C SER A 2 40.41 9.50 1.71
N ASP A 3 39.50 8.64 2.11
CA ASP A 3 38.91 7.64 1.21
C ASP A 3 37.47 7.38 1.67
N ASN A 4 36.53 7.75 0.81
CA ASN A 4 35.12 7.38 0.76
C ASN A 4 34.57 8.02 -0.53
N PRO A 5 33.46 7.55 -1.10
CA PRO A 5 33.08 6.16 -1.43
C PRO A 5 32.53 6.08 -2.89
N ASP A 6 32.37 4.89 -3.47
CA ASP A 6 31.55 4.77 -4.70
C ASP A 6 30.71 3.48 -4.68
N GLU A 7 29.43 3.73 -4.44
CA GLU A 7 28.21 3.13 -4.97
C GLU A 7 28.28 1.76 -5.69
N ASN A 8 27.41 0.85 -5.24
CA ASN A 8 26.87 -0.18 -6.13
C ASN A 8 25.37 -0.37 -5.85
N ARG A 9 24.59 0.61 -6.32
CA ARG A 9 23.13 0.56 -6.40
C ARG A 9 22.77 -0.39 -7.56
N LYS A 10 22.27 -1.59 -7.25
CA LYS A 10 21.67 -2.48 -8.24
C LYS A 10 20.29 -1.95 -8.61
N VAL A 11 20.26 -1.15 -9.67
CA VAL A 11 19.05 -0.79 -10.42
C VAL A 11 18.61 -2.02 -11.22
N LEU A 12 17.43 -2.58 -10.93
CA LEU A 12 16.78 -3.58 -11.77
C LEU A 12 16.07 -2.84 -12.91
N SER A 13 16.57 -3.04 -14.13
CA SER A 13 16.04 -2.43 -15.36
C SER A 13 14.80 -3.19 -15.83
N LEU A 14 13.71 -2.46 -16.02
CA LEU A 14 12.39 -2.92 -16.42
C LEU A 14 12.32 -3.12 -17.94
N ASP A 15 12.97 -4.15 -18.49
CA ASP A 15 12.85 -4.47 -19.93
C ASP A 15 13.20 -5.94 -20.23
N GLU A 16 12.37 -6.90 -19.78
CA GLU A 16 12.49 -8.29 -20.27
C GLU A 16 11.18 -9.11 -20.35
N HIS A 17 10.03 -8.47 -20.57
CA HIS A 17 8.79 -9.21 -20.90
C HIS A 17 8.37 -9.05 -22.36
N ARG A 18 9.24 -9.49 -23.26
CA ARG A 18 8.83 -9.83 -24.64
C ARG A 18 9.54 -11.06 -25.16
N ALA A 19 9.04 -12.23 -24.78
CA ALA A 19 8.80 -13.36 -25.69
C ALA A 19 8.61 -14.67 -24.90
N LYS A 20 7.44 -15.30 -25.05
CA LYS A 20 7.30 -16.70 -25.50
C LYS A 20 5.83 -17.09 -25.56
N ARG A 21 5.20 -16.86 -26.72
CA ARG A 21 4.08 -17.69 -27.18
C ARG A 21 4.66 -19.00 -27.70
N ARG A 22 4.17 -20.15 -27.23
CA ARG A 22 4.25 -21.47 -27.88
C ARG A 22 3.56 -22.56 -27.02
N PRO A 23 3.09 -23.68 -27.60
CA PRO A 23 2.01 -23.82 -28.57
C PRO A 23 0.84 -24.69 -28.02
N VAL A 24 -0.34 -24.58 -28.62
CA VAL A 24 -1.50 -25.46 -28.35
C VAL A 24 -1.22 -26.93 -28.69
N LYS A 25 -1.51 -27.84 -27.76
CA LYS A 25 -1.62 -29.27 -28.02
C LYS A 25 -2.81 -29.82 -27.23
N ALA A 26 -3.79 -30.35 -27.95
CA ALA A 26 -4.94 -31.08 -27.43
C ALA A 26 -4.55 -32.49 -26.99
N VAL A 27 -5.12 -32.95 -25.86
CA VAL A 27 -5.32 -34.32 -25.34
C VAL A 27 -6.07 -34.09 -24.01
N ASP A 28 -7.38 -34.25 -23.97
CA ASP A 28 -8.19 -35.47 -23.74
C ASP A 28 -8.61 -35.59 -22.27
N GLU A 29 -9.83 -36.11 -22.12
CA GLU A 29 -10.78 -36.05 -21.01
C GLU A 29 -10.33 -36.84 -19.76
N ASP A 30 -10.94 -36.47 -18.62
CA ASP A 30 -10.96 -37.15 -17.31
C ASP A 30 -9.69 -37.13 -16.44
N THR A 31 -9.72 -36.33 -15.35
CA THR A 31 -9.69 -36.81 -13.95
C THR A 31 -9.98 -35.62 -13.01
N ASP A 32 -11.04 -35.76 -12.19
CA ASP A 32 -11.31 -35.03 -10.94
C ASP A 32 -10.04 -34.74 -10.13
N ASP A 33 -9.82 -33.46 -9.79
CA ASP A 33 -9.73 -32.96 -8.40
C ASP A 33 -9.55 -31.43 -8.50
N ASP A 34 -10.67 -30.71 -8.41
CA ASP A 34 -10.72 -29.28 -8.10
C ASP A 34 -10.26 -29.12 -6.65
N ASP A 35 -8.95 -29.06 -6.43
CA ASP A 35 -8.32 -28.57 -5.20
C ASP A 35 -7.03 -27.85 -5.59
N VAL A 36 -7.18 -26.74 -6.32
CA VAL A 36 -6.14 -25.71 -6.30
C VAL A 36 -6.34 -25.00 -4.96
N GLU A 37 -5.61 -25.45 -3.94
CA GLU A 37 -5.44 -24.69 -2.71
C GLU A 37 -4.96 -23.30 -3.12
N ASP A 38 -5.86 -22.31 -3.05
CA ASP A 38 -5.48 -20.91 -3.03
C ASP A 38 -4.65 -20.74 -1.76
N ASP A 39 -3.33 -20.90 -1.90
CA ASP A 39 -2.37 -20.62 -0.84
C ASP A 39 -2.59 -19.13 -0.54
N GLY A 40 -3.39 -18.83 0.49
CA GLY A 40 -3.89 -17.50 0.83
C GLY A 40 -2.75 -16.52 1.09
N GLU A 41 -2.13 -16.07 0.01
CA GLU A 41 -0.91 -15.30 -0.01
C GLU A 41 -1.30 -13.89 0.46
N ARG A 42 -0.94 -13.56 1.70
CA ARG A 42 -1.25 -12.26 2.29
C ARG A 42 -0.81 -11.14 1.35
N PHE A 43 -1.72 -10.22 1.08
CA PHE A 43 -1.42 -9.03 0.32
C PHE A 43 -0.39 -8.19 1.06
N VAL A 44 0.67 -7.78 0.35
CA VAL A 44 1.66 -6.81 0.83
C VAL A 44 2.15 -5.96 -0.34
N ALA A 45 1.93 -4.66 -0.28
CA ALA A 45 2.51 -3.66 -1.17
C ALA A 45 3.44 -2.74 -0.39
N THR A 46 4.65 -2.50 -0.92
CA THR A 46 5.66 -1.65 -0.26
C THR A 46 6.18 -0.61 -1.22
N PHE A 47 6.30 0.62 -0.74
CA PHE A 47 6.72 1.79 -1.52
C PHE A 47 7.86 2.49 -0.79
N GLN A 48 9.02 2.61 -1.45
CA GLN A 48 10.24 3.12 -0.84
C GLN A 48 10.83 4.25 -1.69
N GLY A 49 11.39 5.26 -1.03
CA GLY A 49 12.04 6.39 -1.71
C GLY A 49 12.00 7.66 -0.88
N ASP A 50 12.30 8.79 -1.51
CA ASP A 50 11.99 10.09 -0.92
C ASP A 50 10.45 10.29 -0.87
N PRO A 51 9.92 11.17 -0.01
CA PRO A 51 8.47 11.35 0.14
C PRO A 51 7.71 11.59 -1.17
N ASP A 52 8.27 12.38 -2.08
CA ASP A 52 7.66 12.62 -3.40
C ASP A 52 7.69 11.35 -4.28
N ASP A 53 8.76 10.55 -4.24
CA ASP A 53 8.83 9.28 -5.00
C ASP A 53 7.79 8.28 -4.49
N ILE A 54 7.60 8.18 -3.17
CA ILE A 54 6.59 7.29 -2.57
C ILE A 54 5.19 7.78 -2.94
N PHE A 55 4.97 9.10 -2.88
CA PHE A 55 3.70 9.70 -3.29
C PHE A 55 3.34 9.37 -4.74
N ASP A 56 4.28 9.53 -5.67
CA ASP A 56 4.03 9.20 -7.08
C ASP A 56 3.75 7.71 -7.28
N GLN A 57 4.51 6.83 -6.62
CA GLN A 57 4.31 5.38 -6.68
C GLN A 57 2.94 4.95 -6.12
N VAL A 58 2.54 5.46 -4.95
CA VAL A 58 1.25 5.09 -4.34
C VAL A 58 0.08 5.64 -5.15
N VAL A 59 0.20 6.85 -5.71
CA VAL A 59 -0.82 7.43 -6.58
C VAL A 59 -0.97 6.62 -7.86
N GLU A 60 0.14 6.19 -8.48
CA GLU A 60 0.10 5.33 -9.66
C GLU A 60 -0.55 3.98 -9.33
N PHE A 61 -0.14 3.35 -8.23
CA PHE A 61 -0.68 2.08 -7.77
C PHE A 61 -2.19 2.15 -7.54
N LEU A 62 -2.65 3.09 -6.70
CA LEU A 62 -4.07 3.23 -6.36
C LEU A 62 -4.92 3.67 -7.55
N SER A 63 -4.35 4.39 -8.53
CA SER A 63 -5.08 4.74 -9.77
C SER A 63 -5.41 3.52 -10.64
N GLY A 64 -4.75 2.38 -10.39
CA GLY A 64 -5.07 1.09 -10.99
C GLY A 64 -6.29 0.39 -10.38
N ASP A 65 -6.91 0.99 -9.36
CA ASP A 65 -7.99 0.40 -8.56
C ASP A 65 -7.65 -1.02 -8.03
N PRO A 66 -6.46 -1.19 -7.40
CA PRO A 66 -6.05 -2.49 -6.88
C PRO A 66 -6.84 -2.84 -5.62
N GLU A 67 -6.81 -4.12 -5.26
CA GLU A 67 -7.11 -4.51 -3.88
C GLU A 67 -6.07 -3.87 -2.94
N ILE A 68 -6.56 -3.35 -1.83
CA ILE A 68 -5.73 -2.83 -0.73
C ILE A 68 -6.01 -3.70 0.49
N GLY A 69 -4.96 -4.18 1.14
CA GLY A 69 -5.11 -4.93 2.38
C GLY A 69 -5.65 -4.05 3.52
N ASP A 70 -5.90 -4.64 4.67
CA ASP A 70 -6.61 -3.99 5.79
C ASP A 70 -5.73 -3.04 6.63
N VAL A 71 -4.42 -2.96 6.40
CA VAL A 71 -3.48 -2.22 7.24
C VAL A 71 -2.65 -1.26 6.40
N ILE A 72 -2.47 -0.05 6.93
CA ILE A 72 -1.52 0.94 6.42
C ILE A 72 -0.48 1.27 7.49
N ALA A 73 0.79 1.19 7.11
CA ALA A 73 1.90 1.57 7.98
C ALA A 73 2.83 2.54 7.26
N VAL A 74 3.15 3.63 7.94
CA VAL A 74 4.07 4.66 7.48
C VAL A 74 5.30 4.68 8.37
N ARG A 75 6.45 4.54 7.72
CA ARG A 75 7.78 4.60 8.29
C ARG A 75 8.56 5.71 7.56
N PRO A 76 9.67 6.21 8.13
CA PRO A 76 10.50 7.18 7.44
C PRO A 76 10.96 6.60 6.09
N GLN A 77 10.56 7.25 4.99
CA GLN A 77 10.90 6.83 3.62
C GLN A 77 10.33 5.45 3.20
N LEU A 78 9.26 4.99 3.84
CA LEU A 78 8.62 3.72 3.50
C LEU A 78 7.11 3.75 3.83
N LEU A 79 6.29 3.33 2.88
CA LEU A 79 4.86 3.07 3.05
C LEU A 79 4.58 1.60 2.79
N ILE A 80 3.72 1.00 3.61
CA ILE A 80 3.31 -0.40 3.52
C ILE A 80 1.78 -0.46 3.53
N LEU A 81 1.20 -1.22 2.62
CA LEU A 81 -0.19 -1.68 2.66
C LEU A 81 -0.17 -3.20 2.76
N GLU A 82 -0.85 -3.79 3.73
CA GLU A 82 -0.88 -5.25 3.90
C GLU A 82 -2.20 -5.74 4.50
N ASP A 83 -2.48 -7.03 4.39
CA ASP A 83 -3.58 -7.66 5.12
C ASP A 83 -3.32 -7.70 6.63
N GLU A 84 -4.39 -7.66 7.41
CA GLU A 84 -4.29 -7.84 8.86
C GLU A 84 -3.72 -9.24 9.18
N GLY A 85 -2.69 -9.27 10.03
CA GLY A 85 -2.13 -10.52 10.54
C GLY A 85 -2.94 -11.08 11.71
N ASP A 86 -2.62 -12.29 12.18
CA ASP A 86 -3.30 -12.92 13.34
C ASP A 86 -3.00 -12.26 14.72
N GLY A 87 -2.71 -10.97 14.78
CA GLY A 87 -2.33 -10.26 16.01
C GLY A 87 -2.63 -8.76 15.95
N ASP A 88 -2.54 -8.10 17.10
CA ASP A 88 -2.75 -6.64 17.20
C ASP A 88 -1.90 -5.88 16.17
N VAL A 89 -2.56 -5.02 15.39
CA VAL A 89 -1.93 -4.21 14.35
C VAL A 89 -0.96 -3.21 14.96
N HIS A 90 -1.32 -2.53 16.05
CA HIS A 90 -0.49 -1.48 16.61
C HIS A 90 0.81 -2.00 17.24
N GLY A 91 1.93 -1.43 16.80
CA GLY A 91 3.27 -1.72 17.33
C GLY A 91 3.94 -2.90 16.62
N ARG A 92 3.48 -3.28 15.43
CA ARG A 92 4.14 -4.29 14.59
C ARG A 92 5.48 -3.78 14.05
N TYR A 93 5.56 -2.47 13.81
CA TYR A 93 6.75 -1.80 13.31
C TYR A 93 7.31 -0.84 14.38
N ASP A 94 8.44 -1.21 15.00
CA ASP A 94 9.09 -0.40 16.05
C ASP A 94 9.46 1.03 15.61
N ASP A 95 9.63 1.25 14.31
CA ASP A 95 10.00 2.52 13.70
C ASP A 95 8.88 3.16 12.87
N ALA A 96 7.63 2.70 13.02
CA ALA A 96 6.49 3.37 12.41
C ALA A 96 6.30 4.77 13.02
N VAL A 97 6.09 5.74 12.14
CA VAL A 97 5.62 7.08 12.52
C VAL A 97 4.09 7.13 12.60
N TRP A 98 3.42 6.19 11.91
CA TRP A 98 1.98 5.98 11.99
C TRP A 98 1.64 4.56 11.48
N GLU A 99 0.67 3.90 12.10
CA GLU A 99 0.23 2.54 11.77
C GLU A 99 -1.24 2.40 12.19
N GLU A 100 -2.09 1.98 11.26
CA GLU A 100 -3.54 1.92 11.47
C GLU A 100 -4.23 0.85 10.61
N THR A 101 -5.36 0.34 11.09
CA THR A 101 -6.27 -0.50 10.30
C THR A 101 -7.13 0.40 9.41
N LEU A 102 -7.26 0.06 8.14
CA LEU A 102 -8.15 0.76 7.22
C LEU A 102 -9.62 0.58 7.65
N PRO A 103 -10.45 1.63 7.59
CA PRO A 103 -11.88 1.49 7.83
C PRO A 103 -12.48 0.45 6.87
N MET A 104 -13.51 -0.28 7.30
CA MET A 104 -14.23 -1.19 6.39
C MET A 104 -15.25 -0.44 5.53
N TRP A 105 -15.76 0.68 6.04
CA TRP A 105 -16.83 1.47 5.43
C TRP A 105 -16.52 2.96 5.62
N ASP A 106 -16.82 3.77 4.61
CA ASP A 106 -16.84 5.22 4.72
C ASP A 106 -18.09 5.66 5.51
N VAL A 107 -17.93 6.25 6.69
CA VAL A 107 -19.04 6.61 7.59
C VAL A 107 -19.74 7.94 7.30
N ASP A 108 -19.33 8.69 6.27
CA ASP A 108 -19.73 10.10 6.11
C ASP A 108 -20.98 10.33 5.24
N GLY A 109 -21.91 9.36 5.15
CA GLY A 109 -23.15 9.54 4.40
C GLY A 109 -24.13 10.49 5.10
N ASP A 110 -24.89 11.25 4.31
CA ASP A 110 -25.81 12.32 4.75
C ASP A 110 -26.83 11.92 5.86
N ASP A 111 -27.04 10.63 6.10
CA ASP A 111 -27.96 10.08 7.12
C ASP A 111 -27.28 9.15 8.15
N GLY A 112 -25.94 9.13 8.21
CA GLY A 112 -25.17 8.16 8.99
C GLY A 112 -25.18 6.74 8.39
N GLU A 113 -25.60 6.61 7.13
CA GLU A 113 -25.42 5.40 6.33
C GLU A 113 -24.06 5.46 5.64
N PRO A 114 -23.32 4.34 5.55
CA PRO A 114 -22.02 4.36 4.92
C PRO A 114 -22.13 4.66 3.42
N LEU A 115 -21.27 5.54 2.90
CA LEU A 115 -21.26 5.94 1.48
C LEU A 115 -20.79 4.80 0.56
N GLY A 116 -20.00 3.87 1.11
CA GLY A 116 -19.45 2.73 0.40
C GLY A 116 -18.37 2.02 1.22
N PRO A 117 -17.78 0.95 0.68
CA PRO A 117 -16.56 0.37 1.26
C PRO A 117 -15.42 1.40 1.18
N PHE A 118 -14.53 1.38 2.16
CA PHE A 118 -13.26 2.10 2.03
C PHE A 118 -12.36 1.30 1.08
N ASP A 119 -12.12 1.82 -0.11
CA ASP A 119 -11.36 1.14 -1.17
C ASP A 119 -10.18 1.98 -1.67
N ALA A 120 -9.47 1.47 -2.69
CA ALA A 120 -8.33 2.16 -3.29
C ALA A 120 -8.67 3.56 -3.80
N SER A 121 -9.89 3.76 -4.29
CA SER A 121 -10.35 5.06 -4.79
C SER A 121 -10.56 6.06 -3.64
N VAL A 122 -11.11 5.62 -2.50
CA VAL A 122 -11.25 6.44 -1.28
C VAL A 122 -9.88 6.83 -0.74
N LEU A 123 -8.97 5.86 -0.56
CA LEU A 123 -7.62 6.13 -0.08
C LEU A 123 -6.86 7.08 -1.02
N LEU A 124 -7.01 6.91 -2.35
CA LEU A 124 -6.42 7.80 -3.34
C LEU A 124 -6.97 9.22 -3.24
N GLU A 125 -8.27 9.39 -3.04
CA GLU A 125 -8.90 10.69 -2.88
C GLU A 125 -8.37 11.43 -1.63
N LEU A 126 -8.27 10.73 -0.50
CA LEU A 126 -7.67 11.25 0.73
C LEU A 126 -6.23 11.71 0.52
N ILE A 127 -5.39 10.85 -0.06
CA ILE A 127 -3.98 11.15 -0.35
C ILE A 127 -3.85 12.36 -1.28
N ARG A 128 -4.67 12.45 -2.33
CA ARG A 128 -4.62 13.57 -3.28
C ARG A 128 -5.12 14.88 -2.67
N THR A 129 -6.15 14.81 -1.83
CA THR A 129 -6.73 15.99 -1.17
C THR A 129 -5.76 16.59 -0.15
N HIS A 130 -5.01 15.74 0.56
CA HIS A 130 -4.08 16.13 1.63
C HIS A 130 -2.62 15.75 1.31
N ALA A 131 -2.21 15.97 0.06
CA ALA A 131 -0.92 15.50 -0.46
C ALA A 131 0.31 16.02 0.30
N ASP A 132 0.30 17.30 0.69
CA ASP A 132 1.44 17.89 1.41
C ASP A 132 1.59 17.29 2.82
N ASP A 133 0.48 17.06 3.53
CA ASP A 133 0.46 16.45 4.86
C ASP A 133 0.84 14.97 4.82
N PHE A 134 0.36 14.24 3.81
CA PHE A 134 0.75 12.85 3.59
C PHE A 134 2.26 12.73 3.29
N LYS A 135 2.80 13.59 2.42
CA LYS A 135 4.25 13.64 2.15
C LYS A 135 5.08 14.06 3.35
N ALA A 136 4.58 15.02 4.15
CA ALA A 136 5.24 15.40 5.39
C ALA A 136 5.32 14.21 6.37
N MET A 137 4.28 13.39 6.45
CA MET A 137 4.27 12.17 7.26
C MET A 137 5.29 11.14 6.77
N LEU A 138 5.39 10.90 5.45
CA LEU A 138 6.41 10.01 4.85
C LEU A 138 7.85 10.45 5.15
N GLY A 139 8.08 11.75 5.30
CA GLY A 139 9.39 12.33 5.64
C GLY A 139 9.65 12.46 7.15
N SER A 140 8.66 12.18 7.99
CA SER A 140 8.78 12.33 9.43
C SER A 140 9.73 11.30 10.02
N LYS A 141 10.38 11.68 11.12
CA LYS A 141 11.20 10.78 11.96
C LYS A 141 10.57 10.52 13.33
N GLU A 142 9.47 11.20 13.60
CA GLU A 142 8.75 11.15 14.87
C GLU A 142 7.29 10.78 14.60
N PRO A 143 6.60 10.13 15.55
CA PRO A 143 5.20 9.80 15.41
C PRO A 143 4.36 11.04 15.09
N VAL A 144 3.48 10.93 14.10
CA VAL A 144 2.60 12.02 13.68
C VAL A 144 1.26 11.88 14.40
N GLN A 145 0.79 12.97 15.01
CA GLN A 145 -0.51 13.00 15.66
C GLN A 145 -1.59 13.52 14.72
N ASN A 146 -2.81 13.04 14.92
CA ASN A 146 -3.98 13.42 14.12
C ASN A 146 -4.16 14.96 14.07
N ASP A 147 -4.15 15.64 15.22
CA ASP A 147 -4.45 17.08 15.31
C ASP A 147 -3.48 17.99 14.52
N ASP A 148 -2.31 17.49 14.14
CA ASP A 148 -1.26 18.22 13.42
C ASP A 148 -1.17 17.85 11.93
N ASN A 149 -2.03 16.95 11.43
CA ASN A 149 -1.95 16.42 10.07
C ASN A 149 -3.34 16.26 9.43
N ALA A 150 -3.64 17.08 8.41
CA ALA A 150 -4.97 17.09 7.81
C ALA A 150 -5.34 15.78 7.09
N PHE A 151 -4.35 15.03 6.58
CA PHE A 151 -4.59 13.69 6.04
C PHE A 151 -5.09 12.75 7.14
N LEU A 152 -4.44 12.72 8.31
CA LEU A 152 -4.89 11.90 9.43
C LEU A 152 -6.26 12.35 9.97
N THR A 153 -6.50 13.66 10.05
CA THR A 153 -7.81 14.17 10.46
C THR A 153 -8.91 13.72 9.53
N ALA A 154 -8.69 13.78 8.23
CA ALA A 154 -9.65 13.26 7.26
C ALA A 154 -9.77 11.75 7.40
N PHE A 155 -8.66 11.00 7.44
CA PHE A 155 -8.64 9.54 7.57
C PHE A 155 -9.47 9.04 8.76
N TYR A 156 -9.35 9.66 9.94
CA TYR A 156 -10.10 9.25 11.14
C TYR A 156 -11.56 9.75 11.19
N GLN A 157 -12.00 10.52 10.19
CA GLN A 157 -13.41 10.88 10.02
C GLN A 157 -14.17 9.89 9.13
N TYR A 158 -13.44 9.05 8.37
CA TYR A 158 -14.00 7.88 7.67
C TYR A 158 -14.21 6.70 8.63
#